data_AF-A0A971IGA3-F1
#
_entry.id   AF-A0A971IGA3-F1
#
_cell.length_a   1.000
_cell.length_b   1.000
_cell.length_c   1.000
_cell.angle_alpha   90.00
_cell.angle_beta   90.00
_cell.angle_gamma   90.00
#
_symmetry.space_group_name_H-M   'P 1'
#
loop_
_entity.id
_entity.type
_entity.pdbx_description
1 polymer ?
#
loop_
_entity_poly.entity_id
_entity_poly.type
_entity_poly.pdbx_seq_one_letter_code
_entity_poly.pdbx_strand_id
1 'polypeptide(L)'
;MKATPVPFDSEALRVNLATTAQEVVIPDRYLPLLEAVDGLHGVRSALAETMGEYFHRFRNPALLVDGLQTTLLRNWAYFERSPRRAELFGLLGELAVGLLEMPLTEEQFSDLLRALLTWSADVLRGPSRDEYDEPLVGLVEAFARLLPDHEAEFLERDTLLHNLTQRAQERPRLAPSCLALSRALLAAGYRRVRERLDVSAWARSREGHLTDPASIAAQFEAVTEERLTRLLDELTVAPDDGLLTPSFPMYSALVSAAIEALFRVENLEDRFAVCLFFLKDDTLGYRQKEVMADLLRVVKQMMQPDRHTDAT
;
A
#
# COMPACT_ATOMS: atom_id res chain seq x y z
N MET A 1 50.27 -18.17 -20.06
CA MET A 1 49.22 -18.93 -19.33
C MET A 1 47.95 -18.87 -20.15
N LYS A 2 47.43 -20.00 -20.64
CA LYS A 2 46.12 -20.06 -21.28
C LYS A 2 45.06 -20.25 -20.19
N ALA A 3 44.03 -19.41 -20.19
CA ALA A 3 42.88 -19.56 -19.30
C ALA A 3 42.07 -20.79 -19.74
N THR A 4 41.87 -21.73 -18.82
CA THR A 4 40.99 -22.88 -19.03
C THR A 4 39.53 -22.40 -18.95
N PRO A 5 38.67 -22.66 -19.94
CA PRO A 5 37.25 -22.32 -19.83
C PRO A 5 36.63 -23.29 -18.82
N VAL A 6 36.03 -22.75 -17.76
CA VAL A 6 35.23 -23.54 -16.82
C VAL A 6 33.92 -23.90 -17.53
N PRO A 7 33.57 -25.19 -17.68
CA PRO A 7 32.33 -25.58 -18.35
C PRO A 7 31.15 -25.29 -17.43
N PHE A 8 30.34 -24.30 -17.77
CA PHE A 8 29.02 -24.04 -17.16
C PHE A 8 27.98 -25.04 -17.68
N ASP A 9 28.26 -26.34 -17.62
CA ASP A 9 27.28 -27.39 -17.92
C ASP A 9 27.11 -28.25 -16.66
N SER A 10 26.52 -27.63 -15.63
CA SER A 10 26.23 -28.31 -14.37
C SER A 10 25.03 -29.22 -14.56
N GLU A 11 25.24 -30.52 -14.34
CA GLU A 11 24.21 -31.55 -14.36
C GLU A 11 23.05 -31.22 -13.39
N ALA A 12 23.36 -30.56 -12.27
CA ALA A 12 22.35 -30.04 -11.33
C ALA A 12 21.49 -28.92 -11.94
N LEU A 13 22.06 -28.05 -12.78
CA LEU A 13 21.32 -27.01 -13.49
C LEU A 13 20.43 -27.61 -14.58
N ARG A 14 20.93 -28.61 -15.33
CA ARG A 14 20.13 -29.35 -16.33
C ARG A 14 19.00 -30.15 -15.69
N VAL A 15 19.25 -30.80 -14.56
CA VAL A 15 18.23 -31.54 -13.81
C VAL A 15 17.18 -30.57 -13.26
N ASN A 16 17.57 -29.42 -12.70
CA ASN A 16 16.61 -28.39 -12.26
C ASN A 16 15.77 -27.87 -13.43
N LEU A 17 16.39 -27.50 -14.55
CA LEU A 17 15.69 -27.02 -15.75
C LEU A 17 14.74 -28.07 -16.35
N ALA A 18 15.17 -29.34 -16.38
CA ALA A 18 14.34 -30.45 -16.85
C ALA A 18 13.20 -30.79 -15.88
N THR A 19 13.38 -30.55 -14.57
CA THR A 19 12.33 -30.78 -13.54
C THR A 19 11.30 -29.66 -13.54
N THR A 20 11.69 -28.44 -13.94
CA THR A 20 10.77 -27.30 -14.15
C THR A 20 10.17 -27.26 -15.56
N ALA A 21 10.63 -28.08 -16.51
CA ALA A 21 10.07 -28.16 -17.86
C ALA A 21 8.72 -28.91 -17.82
N GLN A 22 7.69 -28.23 -17.34
CA GLN A 22 6.31 -28.70 -17.38
C GLN A 22 5.56 -28.02 -18.54
N GLU A 23 4.65 -28.76 -19.18
CA GLU A 23 3.68 -28.16 -20.10
C GLU A 23 2.73 -27.26 -19.29
N VAL A 24 2.89 -25.95 -19.44
CA VAL A 24 1.99 -24.97 -18.83
C VAL A 24 0.76 -24.83 -19.71
N VAL A 25 -0.41 -25.14 -19.13
CA VAL A 25 -1.69 -24.94 -19.79
C VAL A 25 -2.35 -23.70 -19.20
N ILE A 26 -2.50 -22.66 -20.03
CA ILE A 26 -3.32 -21.49 -19.71
C ILE A 26 -4.79 -21.90 -19.90
N PRO A 27 -5.67 -21.79 -18.88
CA PRO A 27 -7.07 -22.13 -19.03
C PRO A 27 -7.77 -21.29 -20.11
N ASP A 28 -8.63 -21.92 -20.91
CA ASP A 28 -9.32 -21.30 -22.06
C ASP A 28 -10.04 -19.99 -21.72
N ARG A 29 -10.58 -19.89 -20.50
CA ARG A 29 -11.27 -18.68 -20.02
C ARG A 29 -10.41 -17.42 -20.03
N TYR A 30 -9.07 -17.54 -20.02
CA TYR A 30 -8.15 -16.41 -20.05
C TYR A 30 -7.58 -16.10 -21.44
N LEU A 31 -7.85 -16.93 -22.45
CA LEU A 31 -7.45 -16.66 -23.84
C LEU A 31 -7.96 -15.31 -24.37
N PRO A 32 -9.15 -14.79 -23.99
CA PRO A 32 -9.58 -13.46 -24.41
C PRO A 32 -8.57 -12.33 -24.10
N LEU A 33 -7.77 -12.46 -23.04
CA LEU A 33 -6.71 -11.50 -22.71
C LEU A 33 -5.63 -11.47 -23.79
N LEU A 34 -5.21 -12.65 -24.25
CA LEU A 34 -4.19 -12.80 -25.28
C LEU A 34 -4.71 -12.38 -26.67
N GLU A 35 -5.96 -12.70 -26.98
CA GLU A 35 -6.63 -12.31 -28.23
C GLU A 35 -6.77 -10.79 -28.36
N ALA A 36 -7.07 -10.10 -27.26
CA ALA A 36 -7.26 -8.64 -27.25
C ALA A 36 -6.02 -7.85 -27.71
N VAL A 37 -4.83 -8.46 -27.63
CA VAL A 37 -3.55 -7.84 -27.97
C VAL A 37 -2.79 -8.62 -29.06
N ASP A 38 -3.45 -9.50 -29.81
CA ASP A 38 -2.80 -10.39 -30.78
C ASP A 38 -1.97 -9.63 -31.85
N GLY A 39 -2.46 -8.47 -32.29
CA GLY A 39 -1.77 -7.57 -33.23
C GLY A 39 -0.62 -6.75 -32.63
N LEU A 40 -0.34 -6.88 -31.32
CA LEU A 40 0.68 -6.12 -30.60
C LEU A 40 1.74 -7.06 -30.05
N HIS A 41 2.64 -7.56 -30.92
CA HIS A 41 3.60 -8.62 -30.59
C HIS A 41 4.35 -8.43 -29.26
N GLY A 42 4.80 -7.21 -28.95
CA GLY A 42 5.50 -6.94 -27.68
C GLY A 42 4.60 -7.08 -26.45
N VAL A 43 3.39 -6.52 -26.50
CA VAL A 43 2.41 -6.60 -25.39
C VAL A 43 1.94 -8.04 -25.22
N ARG A 44 1.64 -8.71 -26.34
CA ARG A 44 1.19 -10.10 -26.37
C ARG A 44 2.23 -11.05 -25.77
N SER A 45 3.50 -10.91 -26.17
CA SER A 45 4.57 -11.81 -25.70
C SER A 45 4.79 -11.64 -24.21
N ALA A 46 4.87 -10.40 -23.72
CA ALA A 46 5.01 -10.12 -22.29
C ALA A 46 3.82 -10.65 -21.46
N LEU A 47 2.59 -10.50 -21.96
CA LEU A 47 1.41 -11.07 -21.30
C LEU A 47 1.44 -12.60 -21.31
N ALA A 48 1.80 -13.23 -22.43
CA ALA A 48 1.90 -14.68 -22.55
C ALA A 48 2.94 -15.26 -21.60
N GLU A 49 4.11 -14.61 -21.46
CA GLU A 49 5.13 -14.96 -20.48
C GLU A 49 4.60 -14.84 -19.05
N THR A 50 3.93 -13.72 -18.72
CA THR A 50 3.33 -13.50 -17.39
C THR A 50 2.28 -14.56 -17.06
N MET A 51 1.40 -14.89 -18.01
CA MET A 51 0.37 -15.91 -17.81
C MET A 51 0.97 -17.32 -17.76
N GLY A 52 1.99 -17.60 -18.56
CA GLY A 52 2.74 -18.84 -18.50
C GLY A 52 3.38 -19.04 -17.13
N GLU A 53 4.02 -17.99 -16.60
CA GLU A 53 4.56 -17.99 -15.24
C GLU A 53 3.45 -18.17 -14.19
N TYR A 54 2.29 -17.56 -14.39
CA TYR A 54 1.20 -17.56 -13.39
C TYR A 54 0.65 -18.97 -13.15
N PHE A 55 0.48 -19.74 -14.23
CA PHE A 55 0.00 -21.11 -14.20
C PHE A 55 1.13 -22.14 -14.07
N HIS A 56 2.38 -21.70 -13.93
CA HIS A 56 3.51 -22.58 -13.67
C HIS A 56 3.50 -23.07 -12.21
N ARG A 57 3.90 -24.33 -11.99
CA ARG A 57 3.93 -24.94 -10.65
C ARG A 57 4.95 -24.25 -9.72
N PHE A 58 6.09 -23.87 -10.28
CA PHE A 58 7.19 -23.21 -9.56
C PHE A 58 7.30 -21.75 -10.00
N ARG A 59 6.19 -21.03 -9.81
CA ARG A 59 6.08 -19.61 -10.19
C ARG A 59 6.94 -18.71 -9.29
N ASN A 60 7.48 -17.66 -9.89
CA ASN A 60 8.25 -16.59 -9.28
C ASN A 60 7.33 -15.39 -9.02
N PRO A 61 6.94 -15.14 -7.76
CA PRO A 61 6.02 -14.04 -7.44
C PRO A 61 6.52 -12.67 -7.89
N ALA A 62 7.83 -12.43 -7.88
CA ALA A 62 8.38 -11.14 -8.30
C ALA A 62 8.15 -10.86 -9.79
N LEU A 63 8.32 -11.87 -10.65
CA LEU A 63 8.03 -11.75 -12.08
C LEU A 63 6.53 -11.57 -12.35
N LEU A 64 5.68 -12.24 -11.56
CA LEU A 64 4.23 -12.11 -11.68
C LEU A 64 3.75 -10.71 -11.28
N VAL A 65 4.26 -10.17 -10.17
CA VAL A 65 3.93 -8.81 -9.74
C VAL A 65 4.35 -7.81 -10.81
N ASP A 66 5.59 -7.86 -11.30
CA ASP A 66 6.07 -6.94 -12.35
C ASP A 66 5.27 -7.06 -13.66
N GLY A 67 5.00 -8.28 -14.11
CA GLY A 67 4.24 -8.55 -15.33
C GLY A 67 2.78 -8.06 -15.25
N LEU A 68 2.11 -8.30 -14.12
CA LEU A 68 0.76 -7.78 -13.88
C LEU A 68 0.77 -6.26 -13.71
N GLN A 69 1.68 -5.67 -12.95
CA GLN A 69 1.79 -4.22 -12.82
C GLN A 69 1.99 -3.54 -14.17
N THR A 70 2.88 -4.08 -15.01
CA THR A 70 3.09 -3.59 -16.37
C THR A 70 1.81 -3.69 -17.19
N THR A 71 1.08 -4.80 -17.08
CA THR A 71 -0.18 -4.99 -17.80
C THR A 71 -1.24 -3.98 -17.36
N LEU A 72 -1.47 -3.84 -16.05
CA LEU A 72 -2.50 -2.98 -15.47
C LEU A 72 -2.20 -1.48 -15.66
N LEU A 73 -0.96 -1.06 -15.42
CA LEU A 73 -0.62 0.38 -15.39
C LEU A 73 -0.16 0.93 -16.74
N ARG A 74 0.50 0.10 -17.57
CA ARG A 74 1.11 0.56 -18.82
C ARG A 74 0.35 0.08 -20.04
N ASN A 75 -0.05 -1.20 -20.08
CA ASN A 75 -0.61 -1.79 -21.29
C ASN A 75 -2.14 -1.77 -21.34
N TRP A 76 -2.83 -1.42 -20.25
CA TRP A 76 -4.29 -1.43 -20.18
C TRP A 76 -4.98 -0.69 -21.33
N ALA A 77 -4.42 0.43 -21.77
CA ALA A 77 -4.96 1.23 -22.88
C ALA A 77 -5.11 0.45 -24.21
N TYR A 78 -4.40 -0.67 -24.38
CA TYR A 78 -4.59 -1.57 -25.53
C TYR A 78 -5.82 -2.46 -25.36
N PHE A 79 -6.07 -2.98 -24.15
CA PHE A 79 -7.23 -3.81 -23.82
C PHE A 79 -8.53 -3.00 -23.80
N GLU A 80 -8.47 -1.74 -23.33
CA GLU A 80 -9.63 -0.83 -23.25
C GLU A 80 -10.26 -0.53 -24.62
N ARG A 81 -9.51 -0.74 -25.72
CA ARG A 81 -10.03 -0.58 -27.09
C ARG A 81 -10.98 -1.71 -27.50
N SER A 82 -10.92 -2.85 -26.82
CA SER A 82 -11.74 -4.02 -27.12
C SER A 82 -13.23 -3.75 -26.81
N PRO A 83 -14.17 -4.28 -27.60
CA PRO A 83 -15.58 -4.30 -27.21
C PRO A 83 -15.82 -5.19 -25.97
N ARG A 84 -14.89 -6.08 -25.60
CA ARG A 84 -14.96 -6.96 -24.42
C ARG A 84 -14.25 -6.35 -23.19
N ARG A 85 -13.97 -5.04 -23.17
CA ARG A 85 -13.14 -4.39 -22.13
C ARG A 85 -13.54 -4.72 -20.68
N ALA A 86 -14.83 -4.78 -20.36
CA ALA A 86 -15.31 -5.11 -19.03
C ALA A 86 -14.96 -6.54 -18.61
N GLU A 87 -15.07 -7.49 -19.54
CA GLU A 87 -14.66 -8.88 -19.33
C GLU A 87 -13.15 -8.97 -19.13
N LEU A 88 -12.36 -8.29 -19.96
CA LEU A 88 -10.90 -8.28 -19.85
C LEU A 88 -10.44 -7.66 -18.52
N PHE A 89 -11.13 -6.59 -18.07
CA PHE A 89 -10.92 -6.00 -16.76
C PHE A 89 -11.19 -7.04 -15.66
N GLY A 90 -12.33 -7.71 -15.71
CA GLY A 90 -12.69 -8.76 -14.74
C GLY A 90 -11.66 -9.89 -14.68
N LEU A 91 -11.20 -10.39 -15.84
CA LEU A 91 -10.19 -11.46 -15.90
C LEU A 91 -8.84 -11.04 -15.33
N LEU A 92 -8.36 -9.83 -15.63
CA LEU A 92 -7.12 -9.30 -15.05
C LEU A 92 -7.26 -9.04 -13.55
N GLY A 93 -8.40 -8.51 -13.12
CA GLY A 93 -8.73 -8.33 -11.71
C GLY A 93 -8.72 -9.66 -10.95
N GLU A 94 -9.31 -10.70 -11.53
CA GLU A 94 -9.30 -12.06 -10.96
C GLU A 94 -7.88 -12.62 -10.81
N LEU A 95 -7.04 -12.51 -11.84
CA LEU A 95 -5.63 -12.96 -11.78
C LEU A 95 -4.84 -12.20 -10.72
N ALA A 96 -5.03 -10.88 -10.63
CA ALA A 96 -4.31 -10.06 -9.67
C ALA A 96 -4.77 -10.30 -8.23
N VAL A 97 -6.07 -10.47 -7.98
CA VAL A 97 -6.60 -10.89 -6.67
C VAL A 97 -6.08 -12.28 -6.30
N GLY A 98 -6.12 -13.23 -7.24
CA GLY A 98 -5.58 -14.57 -7.02
C GLY A 98 -4.09 -14.56 -6.68
N LEU A 99 -3.32 -13.58 -7.18
CA LEU A 99 -1.93 -13.37 -6.77
C LEU A 99 -1.81 -12.76 -5.37
N LEU A 100 -2.69 -11.82 -4.98
CA LEU A 100 -2.71 -11.27 -3.62
C LEU A 100 -3.06 -12.33 -2.56
N GLU A 101 -3.83 -13.36 -2.92
CA GLU A 101 -4.18 -14.49 -2.04
C GLU A 101 -3.03 -15.52 -1.89
N MET A 102 -1.94 -15.35 -2.63
CA MET A 102 -0.75 -16.18 -2.49
C MET A 102 0.22 -15.65 -1.43
N PRO A 103 1.16 -16.48 -0.94
CA PRO A 103 2.22 -15.99 -0.07
C PRO A 103 3.15 -15.05 -0.84
N LEU A 104 2.90 -13.75 -0.70
CA LEU A 104 3.75 -12.65 -1.17
C LEU A 104 4.54 -12.08 0.01
N THR A 105 5.68 -11.45 -0.28
CA THR A 105 6.29 -10.53 0.69
C THR A 105 5.41 -9.28 0.83
N GLU A 106 5.51 -8.57 1.96
CA GLU A 106 4.82 -7.29 2.20
C GLU A 106 5.04 -6.28 1.06
N GLU A 107 6.29 -6.17 0.56
CA GLU A 107 6.64 -5.30 -0.56
C GLU A 107 5.88 -5.67 -1.85
N GLN A 108 5.95 -6.95 -2.25
CA GLN A 108 5.23 -7.48 -3.42
C GLN A 108 3.71 -7.28 -3.32
N PHE A 109 3.12 -7.54 -2.15
CA PHE A 109 1.69 -7.32 -1.92
C PHE A 109 1.35 -5.83 -2.08
N SER A 110 2.11 -4.97 -1.41
CA SER A 110 1.91 -3.52 -1.41
C SER A 110 2.04 -2.92 -2.82
N ASP A 111 2.97 -3.44 -3.63
CA ASP A 111 3.16 -3.03 -5.01
C ASP A 111 2.01 -3.44 -5.92
N LEU A 112 1.52 -4.68 -5.79
CA LEU A 112 0.37 -5.15 -6.56
C LEU A 112 -0.92 -4.44 -6.15
N LEU A 113 -1.14 -4.24 -4.85
CA LEU A 113 -2.26 -3.47 -4.31
C LEU A 113 -2.26 -2.04 -4.85
N ARG A 114 -1.11 -1.36 -4.83
CA ARG A 114 -0.94 -0.01 -5.41
C ARG A 114 -1.36 0.03 -6.87
N ALA A 115 -0.93 -0.97 -7.65
CA ALA A 115 -1.26 -1.04 -9.07
C ALA A 115 -2.76 -1.25 -9.29
N LEU A 116 -3.39 -2.15 -8.53
CA LEU A 116 -4.82 -2.40 -8.63
C LEU A 116 -5.67 -1.18 -8.22
N LEU A 117 -5.33 -0.50 -7.13
CA LEU A 117 -6.06 0.70 -6.68
C LEU A 117 -5.93 1.85 -7.70
N THR A 118 -4.73 2.04 -8.24
CA THR A 118 -4.46 3.07 -9.26
C THR A 118 -5.23 2.77 -10.54
N TRP A 119 -5.14 1.54 -11.03
CA TRP A 119 -5.84 1.09 -12.24
C TRP A 119 -7.36 1.18 -12.08
N SER A 120 -7.90 0.76 -10.93
CA SER A 120 -9.34 0.86 -10.62
C SER A 120 -9.84 2.30 -10.63
N ALA A 121 -9.06 3.22 -10.05
CA ALA A 121 -9.40 4.65 -10.08
C ALA A 121 -9.28 5.25 -11.50
N ASP A 122 -8.33 4.77 -12.31
CA ASP A 122 -8.13 5.24 -13.67
C ASP A 122 -9.26 4.80 -14.62
N VAL A 123 -9.74 3.56 -14.52
CA VAL A 123 -10.86 3.10 -15.39
C VAL A 123 -12.15 3.87 -15.12
N LEU A 124 -12.39 4.30 -13.88
CA LEU A 124 -13.53 5.14 -13.52
C LEU A 124 -13.42 6.59 -14.03
N ARG A 125 -12.22 7.02 -14.40
CA ARG A 125 -11.97 8.31 -15.07
C ARG A 125 -12.12 8.21 -16.59
N GLY A 126 -12.01 7.00 -17.13
CA GLY A 126 -12.03 6.72 -18.56
C GLY A 126 -13.40 6.90 -19.24
N PRO A 127 -13.41 6.83 -20.59
CA PRO A 127 -14.64 6.99 -21.38
C PRO A 127 -15.63 5.85 -21.20
N SER A 128 -15.15 4.66 -20.83
CA SER A 128 -15.97 3.44 -20.61
C SER A 128 -16.27 3.17 -19.13
N ARG A 129 -16.17 4.19 -18.26
CA ARG A 129 -16.35 4.04 -16.81
C ARG A 129 -17.60 3.25 -16.39
N ASP A 130 -18.69 3.39 -17.14
CA ASP A 130 -19.99 2.74 -16.87
C ASP A 130 -20.02 1.23 -17.12
N GLU A 131 -19.01 0.69 -17.79
CA GLU A 131 -18.89 -0.74 -18.06
C GLU A 131 -18.19 -1.51 -16.92
N TYR A 132 -17.55 -0.80 -15.97
CA TYR A 132 -16.67 -1.43 -14.97
C TYR A 132 -17.30 -1.60 -13.57
N ASP A 133 -18.53 -1.15 -13.34
CA ASP A 133 -19.15 -1.19 -12.00
C ASP A 133 -19.17 -2.61 -11.41
N GLU A 134 -19.65 -3.59 -12.18
CA GLU A 134 -19.79 -4.97 -11.73
C GLU A 134 -18.44 -5.62 -11.37
N PRO A 135 -17.43 -5.65 -12.27
CA PRO A 135 -16.15 -6.25 -11.90
C PRO A 135 -15.40 -5.47 -10.82
N LEU A 136 -15.63 -4.15 -10.69
CA LEU A 136 -15.07 -3.35 -9.59
C LEU A 136 -15.70 -3.71 -8.25
N VAL A 137 -17.01 -4.02 -8.19
CA VAL A 137 -17.64 -4.51 -6.96
C VAL A 137 -16.93 -5.77 -6.48
N GLY A 138 -16.73 -6.76 -7.35
CA GLY A 138 -16.03 -8.00 -6.99
C GLY A 138 -14.58 -7.77 -6.53
N LEU A 139 -13.87 -6.83 -7.16
CA LEU A 139 -12.52 -6.44 -6.76
C LEU A 139 -12.48 -5.75 -5.38
N VAL A 140 -13.40 -4.83 -5.13
CA VAL A 140 -13.50 -4.11 -3.84
C VAL A 140 -13.90 -5.06 -2.71
N GLU A 141 -14.79 -6.01 -2.97
CA GLU A 141 -15.12 -7.07 -2.01
C GLU A 141 -13.91 -7.97 -1.72
N ALA A 142 -13.06 -8.24 -2.70
CA ALA A 142 -11.80 -8.95 -2.46
C ALA A 142 -10.86 -8.14 -1.57
N PHE A 143 -10.72 -6.83 -1.78
CA PHE A 143 -9.95 -5.97 -0.88
C PHE A 143 -10.50 -5.98 0.54
N ALA A 144 -11.82 -5.95 0.71
CA ALA A 144 -12.44 -6.01 2.03
C ALA A 144 -12.12 -7.33 2.77
N ARG A 145 -11.99 -8.45 2.05
CA ARG A 145 -11.56 -9.73 2.62
C ARG A 145 -10.08 -9.77 2.98
N LEU A 146 -9.23 -9.12 2.19
CA LEU A 146 -7.77 -9.11 2.39
C LEU A 146 -7.33 -8.09 3.46
N LEU A 147 -8.11 -7.04 3.70
CA LEU A 147 -7.75 -5.94 4.61
C LEU A 147 -7.35 -6.38 6.02
N PRO A 148 -8.06 -7.32 6.71
CA PRO A 148 -7.70 -7.71 8.07
C PRO A 148 -6.31 -8.34 8.19
N ASP A 149 -5.88 -9.09 7.18
CA ASP A 149 -4.60 -9.80 7.19
C ASP A 149 -3.43 -8.93 6.66
N HIS A 150 -3.75 -7.83 5.97
CA HIS A 150 -2.79 -6.92 5.33
C HIS A 150 -3.04 -5.46 5.71
N GLU A 151 -3.41 -5.22 6.97
CA GLU A 151 -3.87 -3.92 7.45
C GLU A 151 -2.82 -2.82 7.19
N ALA A 152 -1.54 -3.11 7.40
CA ALA A 152 -0.45 -2.17 7.21
C ALA A 152 -0.34 -1.72 5.74
N GLU A 153 -0.33 -2.65 4.80
CA GLU A 153 -0.20 -2.38 3.37
C GLU A 153 -1.39 -1.57 2.83
N PHE A 154 -2.61 -1.85 3.31
CA PHE A 154 -3.78 -1.04 2.98
C PHE A 154 -3.70 0.37 3.56
N LEU A 155 -3.25 0.52 4.81
CA LEU A 155 -3.12 1.82 5.47
C LEU A 155 -2.06 2.69 4.78
N GLU A 156 -0.95 2.11 4.31
CA GLU A 156 0.03 2.86 3.52
C GLU A 156 -0.49 3.34 2.16
N ARG A 157 -1.64 2.81 1.71
CA ARG A 157 -2.27 3.13 0.41
C ARG A 157 -3.65 3.77 0.60
N ASP A 158 -3.95 4.26 1.79
CA ASP A 158 -5.25 4.85 2.14
C ASP A 158 -5.71 5.95 1.19
N THR A 159 -4.78 6.76 0.69
CA THR A 159 -5.05 7.85 -0.25
C THR A 159 -5.52 7.32 -1.60
N LEU A 160 -4.97 6.18 -2.07
CA LEU A 160 -5.40 5.55 -3.31
C LEU A 160 -6.80 4.95 -3.17
N LEU A 161 -7.09 4.33 -2.03
CA LEU A 161 -8.41 3.80 -1.71
C LEU A 161 -9.43 4.93 -1.58
N HIS A 162 -9.10 6.01 -0.87
CA HIS A 162 -9.96 7.19 -0.77
C HIS A 162 -10.26 7.79 -2.15
N ASN A 163 -9.25 7.89 -3.01
CA ASN A 163 -9.39 8.33 -4.40
C ASN A 163 -10.32 7.42 -5.23
N LEU A 164 -10.28 6.11 -5.02
CA LEU A 164 -11.20 5.16 -5.64
C LEU A 164 -12.64 5.38 -5.13
N THR A 165 -12.83 5.48 -3.82
CA THR A 165 -14.15 5.70 -3.20
C THR A 165 -14.77 7.03 -3.62
N GLN A 166 -13.98 8.11 -3.69
CA GLN A 166 -14.46 9.41 -4.19
C GLN A 166 -14.99 9.34 -5.62
N ARG A 167 -14.39 8.53 -6.49
CA ARG A 167 -14.86 8.33 -7.87
C ARG A 167 -16.08 7.41 -7.94
N ALA A 168 -16.21 6.50 -6.99
CA ALA A 168 -17.28 5.51 -6.93
C ALA A 168 -18.56 6.01 -6.26
N GLN A 169 -18.49 7.05 -5.41
CA GLN A 169 -19.60 7.46 -4.52
C GLN A 169 -20.90 7.82 -5.25
N GLU A 170 -20.83 8.34 -6.48
CA GLU A 170 -22.00 8.70 -7.29
C GLU A 170 -22.57 7.52 -8.09
N ARG A 171 -21.98 6.32 -7.95
CA ARG A 171 -22.28 5.13 -8.75
C ARG A 171 -23.06 4.14 -7.89
N PRO A 172 -24.40 4.00 -8.04
CA PRO A 172 -25.23 3.29 -7.08
C PRO A 172 -24.86 1.82 -6.84
N ARG A 173 -24.27 1.15 -7.84
CA ARG A 173 -23.83 -0.25 -7.74
C ARG A 173 -22.52 -0.42 -6.98
N LEU A 174 -21.59 0.52 -7.15
CA LEU A 174 -20.23 0.42 -6.62
C LEU A 174 -20.06 1.14 -5.28
N ALA A 175 -20.79 2.24 -5.08
CA ALA A 175 -20.67 3.09 -3.90
C ALA A 175 -20.77 2.31 -2.58
N PRO A 176 -21.74 1.40 -2.37
CA PRO A 176 -21.87 0.70 -1.08
C PRO A 176 -20.61 -0.10 -0.71
N SER A 177 -20.03 -0.84 -1.65
CA SER A 177 -18.83 -1.65 -1.40
C SER A 177 -17.60 -0.78 -1.14
N CYS A 178 -17.41 0.30 -1.90
CA CYS A 178 -16.29 1.23 -1.69
C CYS A 178 -16.39 1.97 -0.36
N LEU A 179 -17.60 2.42 0.02
CA LEU A 179 -17.84 3.14 1.27
C LEU A 179 -17.65 2.21 2.48
N ALA A 180 -18.11 0.96 2.40
CA ALA A 180 -17.87 -0.04 3.43
C ALA A 180 -16.37 -0.32 3.61
N LEU A 181 -15.62 -0.49 2.52
CA LEU A 181 -14.17 -0.67 2.55
C LEU A 181 -13.45 0.56 3.15
N SER A 182 -13.83 1.78 2.73
CA SER A 182 -13.30 3.02 3.31
C SER A 182 -13.55 3.10 4.81
N ARG A 183 -14.75 2.75 5.28
CA ARG A 183 -15.09 2.75 6.70
C ARG A 183 -14.23 1.75 7.48
N ALA A 184 -14.06 0.54 6.94
CA ALA A 184 -13.20 -0.47 7.55
C ALA A 184 -11.74 0.01 7.65
N LEU A 185 -11.23 0.66 6.60
CA LEU A 185 -9.87 1.18 6.58
C LEU A 185 -9.66 2.35 7.57
N LEU A 186 -10.62 3.28 7.66
CA LEU A 186 -10.58 4.36 8.66
C LEU A 186 -10.56 3.79 10.08
N ALA A 187 -11.42 2.81 10.37
CA ALA A 187 -11.45 2.15 11.67
C ALA A 187 -10.13 1.44 12.00
N ALA A 188 -9.54 0.75 11.03
CA ALA A 188 -8.21 0.15 11.14
C ALA A 188 -7.13 1.19 11.46
N GLY A 189 -7.11 2.30 10.71
CA GLY A 189 -6.15 3.38 10.92
C GLY A 189 -6.27 4.00 12.31
N TYR A 190 -7.49 4.27 12.77
CA TYR A 190 -7.72 4.83 14.10
C TYR A 190 -7.32 3.86 15.22
N ARG A 191 -7.62 2.57 15.09
CA ARG A 191 -7.16 1.55 16.05
C ARG A 191 -5.62 1.52 16.11
N ARG A 192 -4.96 1.43 14.95
CA ARG A 192 -3.50 1.34 14.87
C ARG A 192 -2.81 2.58 15.44
N VAL A 193 -3.25 3.78 15.09
CA VAL A 193 -2.66 5.03 15.63
C VAL A 193 -2.93 5.13 17.13
N ARG A 194 -4.13 4.78 17.61
CA ARG A 194 -4.45 4.80 19.05
C ARG A 194 -3.56 3.87 19.85
N GLU A 195 -3.33 2.67 19.34
CA GLU A 195 -2.55 1.64 20.04
C GLU A 195 -1.05 1.92 20.01
N ARG A 196 -0.54 2.55 18.94
CA ARG A 196 0.92 2.61 18.69
C ARG A 196 1.52 4.01 18.72
N LEU A 197 0.74 5.05 18.45
CA LEU A 197 1.20 6.44 18.29
C LEU A 197 0.65 7.42 19.35
N ASP A 198 0.15 6.95 20.50
CA ASP A 198 -0.21 7.86 21.59
C ASP A 198 1.04 8.42 22.30
N VAL A 199 1.66 9.41 21.66
CA VAL A 199 2.80 10.16 22.18
C VAL A 199 2.43 10.90 23.45
N SER A 200 1.18 11.37 23.57
CA SER A 200 0.72 12.14 24.73
C SER A 200 0.64 11.28 25.99
N ALA A 201 0.13 10.06 25.89
CA ALA A 201 0.14 9.10 26.99
C ALA A 201 1.56 8.69 27.37
N TRP A 202 2.41 8.39 26.37
CA TRP A 202 3.81 8.05 26.60
C TRP A 202 4.61 9.17 27.24
N ALA A 203 4.45 10.42 26.79
CA ALA A 203 5.17 11.57 27.33
C ALA A 203 4.86 11.78 28.82
N ARG A 204 3.61 11.55 29.24
CA ARG A 204 3.19 11.62 30.65
C ARG A 204 3.59 10.40 31.49
N SER A 205 4.06 9.33 30.84
CA SER A 205 4.56 8.14 31.51
C SER A 205 5.97 8.36 32.09
N ARG A 206 6.43 7.44 32.95
CA ARG A 206 7.79 7.49 33.52
C ARG A 206 8.88 7.10 32.52
N GLU A 207 8.52 6.62 31.33
CA GLU A 207 9.46 6.08 30.33
C GLU A 207 10.06 7.16 29.42
N GLY A 208 9.42 8.32 29.31
CA GLY A 208 9.80 9.34 28.32
C GLY A 208 11.10 10.08 28.65
N HIS A 209 11.48 10.17 29.94
CA HIS A 209 12.62 10.97 30.41
C HIS A 209 12.72 12.36 29.77
N LEU A 210 11.57 13.01 29.56
CA LEU A 210 11.47 14.30 28.87
C LEU A 210 11.74 15.47 29.82
N THR A 211 12.27 16.55 29.27
CA THR A 211 12.50 17.84 29.91
C THR A 211 11.16 18.53 30.19
N ASP A 212 10.25 18.56 29.21
CA ASP A 212 8.88 19.07 29.40
C ASP A 212 7.81 18.07 28.86
N PRO A 213 7.45 17.07 29.68
CA PRO A 213 6.39 16.12 29.37
C PRO A 213 5.04 16.75 28.97
N ALA A 214 4.68 17.89 29.57
CA ALA A 214 3.37 18.50 29.38
C ALA A 214 3.28 19.20 28.02
N SER A 215 4.34 19.92 27.64
CA SER A 215 4.45 20.55 26.32
C SER A 215 4.43 19.52 25.20
N ILE A 216 5.23 18.44 25.32
CA ILE A 216 5.20 17.34 24.35
C ILE A 216 3.81 16.73 24.28
N ALA A 217 3.18 16.42 25.41
CA ALA A 217 1.84 15.82 25.38
C ALA A 217 0.78 16.72 24.71
N ALA A 218 0.87 18.04 24.86
CA ALA A 218 -0.04 18.99 24.20
C ALA A 218 0.20 19.08 22.68
N GLN A 219 1.45 18.97 22.23
CA GLN A 219 1.83 19.11 20.83
C GLN A 219 1.31 17.97 19.93
N PHE A 220 1.02 16.79 20.51
CA PHE A 220 0.53 15.60 19.81
C PHE A 220 -0.97 15.32 19.99
N GLU A 221 -1.77 16.35 20.30
CA GLU A 221 -3.24 16.24 20.51
C GLU A 221 -3.97 15.49 19.38
N ALA A 222 -3.46 15.58 18.14
CA ALA A 222 -4.04 14.96 16.96
C ALA A 222 -4.08 13.43 16.97
N VAL A 223 -3.23 12.77 17.76
CA VAL A 223 -3.10 11.30 17.80
C VAL A 223 -3.34 10.72 19.20
N THR A 224 -4.04 11.45 20.06
CA THR A 224 -4.40 11.01 21.41
C THR A 224 -5.42 9.88 21.41
N GLU A 225 -5.34 8.99 22.40
CA GLU A 225 -6.33 7.93 22.61
C GLU A 225 -7.76 8.46 22.71
N GLU A 226 -7.96 9.57 23.43
CA GLU A 226 -9.26 10.20 23.59
C GLU A 226 -9.86 10.62 22.24
N ARG A 227 -9.06 11.32 21.41
CA ARG A 227 -9.51 11.79 20.11
C ARG A 227 -9.82 10.63 19.17
N LEU A 228 -8.97 9.60 19.14
CA LEU A 228 -9.18 8.47 18.24
C LEU A 228 -10.32 7.55 18.67
N THR A 229 -10.57 7.44 19.98
CA THR A 229 -11.76 6.75 20.49
C THR A 229 -13.03 7.49 20.09
N ARG A 230 -13.05 8.83 20.20
CA ARG A 230 -14.17 9.64 19.71
C ARG A 230 -14.40 9.46 18.20
N LEU A 231 -13.33 9.49 17.39
CA LEU A 231 -13.44 9.26 15.95
C LEU A 231 -13.97 7.86 15.62
N LEU A 232 -13.55 6.83 16.36
CA LEU A 232 -14.09 5.47 16.21
C LEU A 232 -15.58 5.42 16.52
N ASP A 233 -16.02 6.04 17.62
CA ASP A 233 -17.43 6.09 18.01
C ASP A 233 -18.27 6.86 16.97
N GLU A 234 -17.81 8.03 16.53
CA GLU A 234 -18.46 8.83 15.47
C GLU A 234 -18.54 8.04 14.15
N LEU A 235 -17.49 7.30 13.81
CA LEU A 235 -17.44 6.47 12.60
C LEU A 235 -18.46 5.32 12.65
N THR A 236 -18.93 4.86 13.80
CA THR A 236 -19.95 3.79 13.86
C THR A 236 -21.33 4.23 13.37
N VAL A 237 -21.65 5.51 13.56
CA VAL A 237 -22.98 6.09 13.25
C VAL A 237 -22.95 7.08 12.09
N ALA A 238 -21.77 7.44 11.60
CA ALA A 238 -21.62 8.39 10.50
C ALA A 238 -22.33 7.90 9.23
N PRO A 239 -23.09 8.76 8.54
CA PRO A 239 -23.62 8.42 7.23
C PRO A 239 -22.47 8.29 6.20
N ASP A 240 -22.70 7.55 5.13
CA ASP A 240 -21.67 7.24 4.15
C ASP A 240 -21.13 8.47 3.41
N ASP A 241 -21.97 9.47 3.15
CA ASP A 241 -21.58 10.76 2.55
C ASP A 241 -20.65 11.58 3.46
N GLY A 242 -20.72 11.35 4.78
CA GLY A 242 -19.83 11.97 5.76
C GLY A 242 -18.40 11.41 5.75
N LEU A 243 -18.18 10.19 5.26
CA LEU A 243 -16.89 9.49 5.33
C LEU A 243 -15.78 10.14 4.50
N LEU A 244 -16.15 10.87 3.44
CA LEU A 244 -15.21 11.51 2.53
C LEU A 244 -14.90 12.96 2.93
N THR A 245 -15.48 13.43 4.04
CA THR A 245 -15.23 14.77 4.55
C THR A 245 -13.96 14.83 5.40
N PRO A 246 -13.35 16.02 5.57
CA PRO A 246 -12.18 16.19 6.45
C PRO A 246 -12.43 15.83 7.93
N SER A 247 -13.68 15.62 8.34
CA SER A 247 -14.06 15.22 9.70
C SER A 247 -13.48 13.86 10.08
N PHE A 248 -13.29 12.97 9.10
CA PHE A 248 -12.63 11.69 9.26
C PHE A 248 -11.25 11.74 8.60
N PRO A 249 -10.20 12.19 9.32
CA PRO A 249 -8.86 12.23 8.77
C PRO A 249 -8.41 10.81 8.40
N MET A 250 -7.74 10.66 7.27
CA MET A 250 -7.15 9.38 6.87
C MET A 250 -5.92 9.06 7.74
N TYR A 251 -5.48 7.80 7.69
CA TYR A 251 -4.29 7.33 8.43
C TYR A 251 -3.04 8.14 8.08
N SER A 252 -2.77 8.33 6.80
CA SER A 252 -1.65 9.12 6.28
C SER A 252 -1.70 10.59 6.73
N ALA A 253 -2.89 11.16 6.91
CA ALA A 253 -3.07 12.52 7.44
C ALA A 253 -2.74 12.58 8.94
N LEU A 254 -3.17 11.59 9.72
CA LEU A 254 -2.82 11.48 11.15
C LEU A 254 -1.30 11.31 11.34
N VAL A 255 -0.68 10.41 10.57
CA VAL A 255 0.77 10.19 10.58
C VAL A 255 1.51 11.47 10.17
N SER A 256 1.02 12.20 9.17
CA SER A 256 1.59 13.50 8.77
C SER A 256 1.55 14.52 9.89
N ALA A 257 0.39 14.68 10.52
CA ALA A 257 0.23 15.61 11.63
C ALA A 257 1.16 15.27 12.81
N ALA A 258 1.37 13.98 13.09
CA ALA A 258 2.29 13.50 14.11
C ALA A 258 3.75 13.80 13.75
N ILE A 259 4.19 13.54 12.52
CA ILE A 259 5.56 13.86 12.08
C ILE A 259 5.81 15.37 12.08
N GLU A 260 4.84 16.17 11.62
CA GLU A 260 4.93 17.63 11.68
C GLU A 260 5.01 18.14 13.13
N ALA A 261 4.26 17.51 14.04
CA ALA A 261 4.38 17.79 15.47
C ALA A 261 5.78 17.46 15.98
N LEU A 262 6.36 16.32 15.65
CA LEU A 262 7.75 15.99 15.98
C LEU A 262 8.73 17.06 15.49
N PHE A 263 8.61 17.52 14.25
CA PHE A 263 9.56 18.50 13.69
C PHE A 263 9.51 19.88 14.34
N ARG A 264 8.40 20.20 15.02
CA ARG A 264 8.22 21.42 15.81
C ARG A 264 8.79 21.32 17.22
N VAL A 265 9.28 20.16 17.68
CA VAL A 265 9.91 20.03 19.01
C VAL A 265 11.27 20.75 18.97
N GLU A 266 11.42 21.77 19.82
CA GLU A 266 12.61 22.63 19.86
C GLU A 266 13.73 22.06 20.74
N ASN A 267 13.39 21.47 21.89
CA ASN A 267 14.36 20.84 22.76
C ASN A 267 14.94 19.58 22.10
N LEU A 268 16.27 19.53 21.94
CA LEU A 268 16.95 18.45 21.23
C LEU A 268 16.86 17.10 21.95
N GLU A 269 16.89 17.08 23.28
CA GLU A 269 16.78 15.85 24.08
C GLU A 269 15.36 15.27 23.97
N ASP A 270 14.34 16.12 24.08
CA ASP A 270 12.95 15.70 23.94
C ASP A 270 12.67 15.24 22.51
N ARG A 271 13.17 15.97 21.50
CA ARG A 271 13.04 15.57 20.09
C ARG A 271 13.72 14.24 19.82
N PHE A 272 14.91 14.02 20.38
CA PHE A 272 15.62 12.74 20.30
C PHE A 272 14.76 11.61 20.88
N ALA A 273 14.21 11.78 22.08
CA ALA A 273 13.36 10.78 22.72
C ALA A 273 12.09 10.49 21.90
N VAL A 274 11.42 11.52 21.37
CA VAL A 274 10.23 11.36 20.53
C VAL A 274 10.60 10.66 19.21
N CYS A 275 11.74 10.97 18.58
CA CYS A 275 12.20 10.21 17.41
C CYS A 275 12.35 8.71 17.72
N LEU A 276 12.93 8.35 18.87
CA LEU A 276 13.05 6.95 19.28
C LEU A 276 11.67 6.30 19.50
N PHE A 277 10.73 7.01 20.11
CA PHE A 277 9.35 6.52 20.26
C PHE A 277 8.71 6.23 18.90
N PHE A 278 8.89 7.10 17.91
CA PHE A 278 8.36 6.94 16.55
C PHE A 278 9.00 5.77 15.79
N LEU A 279 10.25 5.41 16.13
CA LEU A 279 11.04 4.37 15.47
C LEU A 279 10.99 3.01 16.19
N LYS A 280 10.19 2.87 17.26
CA LYS A 280 10.06 1.63 18.03
C LYS A 280 9.37 0.50 17.24
N ASP A 281 8.55 0.84 16.25
CA ASP A 281 7.75 -0.08 15.46
C ASP A 281 7.51 0.43 14.02
N ASP A 282 6.83 -0.38 13.23
CA ASP A 282 6.52 -0.21 11.80
C ASP A 282 5.34 0.73 11.51
N THR A 283 4.78 1.44 12.49
CA THR A 283 3.56 2.24 12.27
C THR A 283 3.78 3.32 11.20
N LEU A 284 4.95 3.94 11.12
CA LEU A 284 5.17 4.97 10.09
C LEU A 284 5.39 4.39 8.68
N GLY A 285 5.51 3.08 8.53
CA GLY A 285 5.80 2.41 7.26
C GLY A 285 6.99 3.04 6.54
N TYR A 286 6.85 3.29 5.24
CA TYR A 286 7.90 3.95 4.44
C TYR A 286 8.30 5.36 4.93
N ARG A 287 7.51 6.02 5.79
CA ARG A 287 7.81 7.34 6.35
C ARG A 287 8.75 7.32 7.55
N GLN A 288 9.10 6.14 8.07
CA GLN A 288 10.17 6.00 9.07
C GLN A 288 11.47 6.67 8.64
N LYS A 289 11.77 6.70 7.33
CA LYS A 289 12.97 7.36 6.78
C LYS A 289 13.02 8.87 7.08
N GLU A 290 11.87 9.54 7.18
CA GLU A 290 11.80 10.97 7.51
C GLU A 290 12.22 11.20 8.96
N VAL A 291 11.72 10.38 9.88
CA VAL A 291 12.07 10.42 11.30
C VAL A 291 13.52 9.99 11.54
N MET A 292 14.00 8.97 10.82
CA MET A 292 15.39 8.54 10.89
C MET A 292 16.36 9.64 10.45
N ALA A 293 16.04 10.34 9.36
CA ALA A 293 16.84 11.47 8.91
C ALA A 293 16.86 12.61 9.95
N ASP A 294 15.76 12.81 10.66
CA ASP A 294 15.67 13.79 11.74
C ASP A 294 16.46 13.38 12.98
N LEU A 295 16.36 12.12 13.41
CA LEU A 295 17.16 11.56 14.51
C LEU A 295 18.66 11.76 14.26
N LEU A 296 19.13 11.45 13.06
CA LEU A 296 20.54 11.66 12.67
C LEU A 296 20.95 13.14 12.71
N ARG A 297 20.03 14.06 12.40
CA ARG A 297 20.27 15.50 12.49
C ARG A 297 20.38 15.95 13.95
N VAL A 298 19.48 15.48 14.81
CA VAL A 298 19.47 15.77 16.24
C VAL A 298 20.76 15.27 16.90
N VAL A 299 21.16 14.02 16.65
CA VAL A 299 22.41 13.46 17.18
C VAL A 299 23.63 14.29 16.75
N LYS A 300 23.70 14.71 15.48
CA LYS A 300 24.80 15.58 15.02
C LYS A 300 24.85 16.92 15.73
N GLN A 301 23.70 17.52 16.03
CA GLN A 301 23.62 18.79 16.75
C GLN A 301 24.06 18.62 18.21
N MET A 302 23.60 17.55 18.88
CA MET A 302 24.01 17.25 20.26
C MET A 302 25.52 16.94 20.38
N MET A 303 26.13 16.37 19.34
CA MET A 303 27.57 16.06 19.29
C MET A 303 28.47 17.27 18.95
N GLN A 304 27.92 18.44 18.63
CA GLN A 304 28.67 19.67 18.34
C GLN A 304 28.50 20.69 19.48
N PRO A 305 29.28 20.60 20.56
CA PRO A 305 29.10 21.44 21.76
C PRO A 305 29.38 22.95 21.55
N ASP A 306 30.12 23.35 20.51
CA ASP A 306 30.71 24.71 20.42
C ASP A 306 29.82 25.80 19.78
N ARG A 307 28.49 25.71 19.84
CA ARG A 307 27.59 26.78 19.35
C ARG A 307 26.53 27.29 20.31
N HIS A 308 26.44 26.75 21.53
CA HIS A 308 25.43 27.15 22.51
C HIS A 308 25.98 27.94 23.71
N THR A 309 27.27 28.28 23.73
CA THR A 309 27.95 28.90 24.89
C THR A 309 28.48 30.33 24.70
N ASP A 310 28.05 31.07 23.67
CA ASP A 310 28.41 32.49 23.52
C ASP A 310 27.15 33.37 23.40
N ALA A 311 26.50 33.59 24.54
CA ALA A 311 25.66 34.76 24.79
C ALA A 311 25.59 35.03 26.31
N THR A 312 26.70 35.54 26.86
CA THR A 312 26.68 36.40 28.06
C THR A 312 26.59 37.85 27.65
#